data_AF-A0A2N2F5J0-F1
#
_entry.id   AF-A0A2N2F5J0-F1
#
_cell.length_a   1.000
_cell.length_b   1.000
_cell.length_c   1.000
_cell.angle_alpha   90.00
_cell.angle_beta   90.00
_cell.angle_gamma   90.00
#
_symmetry.space_group_name_H-M   'P 1'
#
loop_
_entity.id
_entity.type
_entity.pdbx_description
1 polymer ?
#
loop_
_entity_poly.entity_id
_entity_poly.type
_entity_poly.pdbx_seq_one_letter_code
_entity_poly.pdbx_strand_id
1 'polypeptide(L)'
;MQKIREVIMKKSVYLPIMSFACLIAPPVILGEPVITFFLQPYPIESGYEDIATTLQRPGKIAKQALYGARNGHVDGIFASYRGFLEVSDELGQISFPREHEKPGLPILFTDKITPIMMAGNTVHHWELVQDTPAVQYYAERIQDDTTKQYLWNVKQISLPENNRVALDTLIIFVKPKNVSIPEGVSLTSSSPNLILPTIYIKKGAKRTDKTLYLLNLKHLFSPIHQLHSKKTDRYTTHLEK
;
A
#
# COMPACT_ATOMS: atom_id res chain seq x y z
N MET A 1 35.39 -20.72 81.80
CA MET A 1 35.95 -20.19 80.52
C MET A 1 35.08 -20.74 79.39
N GLN A 2 34.04 -20.03 78.94
CA GLN A 2 34.06 -18.89 78.00
C GLN A 2 33.79 -19.36 76.55
N LYS A 3 32.51 -19.26 76.17
CA LYS A 3 31.95 -18.93 74.84
C LYS A 3 32.54 -19.66 73.61
N ILE A 4 31.75 -20.57 73.04
CA ILE A 4 31.60 -20.61 71.57
C ILE A 4 30.12 -20.50 71.25
N ARG A 5 29.78 -19.32 70.72
CA ARG A 5 28.45 -18.84 70.37
C ARG A 5 27.90 -19.64 69.19
N GLU A 6 26.67 -20.11 69.35
CA GLU A 6 25.73 -20.36 68.26
C GLU A 6 25.66 -19.15 67.34
N VAL A 7 26.13 -19.29 66.11
CA VAL A 7 25.87 -18.34 65.02
C VAL A 7 24.66 -18.84 64.26
N ILE A 8 23.52 -18.42 64.79
CA ILE A 8 22.25 -18.09 64.12
C ILE A 8 22.23 -18.37 62.61
N MET A 9 21.53 -19.47 62.28
CA MET A 9 20.75 -19.64 61.05
C MET A 9 19.94 -18.38 60.74
N LYS A 10 20.19 -17.76 59.58
CA LYS A 10 19.20 -17.03 58.75
C LYS A 10 19.91 -16.49 57.50
N LYS A 11 20.16 -17.35 56.52
CA LYS A 11 20.49 -16.90 55.16
C LYS A 11 19.57 -17.57 54.16
N SER A 12 18.59 -16.77 53.74
CA SER A 12 18.21 -16.59 52.33
C SER A 12 17.71 -17.82 51.58
N VAL A 13 16.48 -18.24 51.87
CA VAL A 13 15.66 -19.09 51.00
C VAL A 13 14.56 -18.23 50.37
N TYR A 14 14.92 -17.22 49.58
CA TYR A 14 13.97 -16.44 48.77
C TYR A 14 14.67 -15.89 47.53
N LEU A 15 15.15 -16.75 46.63
CA LEU A 15 15.46 -16.34 45.26
C LEU A 15 15.66 -17.58 44.35
N PRO A 16 14.58 -18.27 43.95
CA PRO A 16 14.52 -18.67 42.54
C PRO A 16 13.09 -18.74 41.98
N ILE A 17 12.23 -17.75 42.24
CA ILE A 17 10.87 -17.74 41.65
C ILE A 17 10.74 -16.72 40.48
N MET A 18 11.65 -15.74 40.38
CA MET A 18 11.60 -14.72 39.32
C MET A 18 12.16 -15.17 37.96
N SER A 19 12.92 -16.27 37.87
CA SER A 19 13.54 -16.69 36.59
C SER A 19 12.65 -17.55 35.68
N PHE A 20 11.52 -18.06 36.16
CA PHE A 20 10.63 -18.90 35.33
C PHE A 20 9.49 -18.13 34.64
N ALA A 21 9.23 -16.87 35.02
CA ALA A 21 8.13 -16.08 34.47
C ALA A 21 8.42 -15.50 33.07
N CYS A 22 9.69 -15.44 32.62
CA CYS A 22 10.04 -14.89 31.30
C CYS A 22 9.96 -15.90 30.14
N LEU A 23 9.66 -17.18 30.40
CA LEU A 23 9.65 -18.23 29.36
C LEU A 23 8.27 -18.55 28.77
N ILE A 24 7.21 -17.83 29.16
CA ILE A 24 5.84 -18.06 28.68
C ILE A 24 5.31 -16.86 27.86
N ALA A 25 6.17 -15.92 27.45
CA ALA A 25 5.74 -14.91 26.47
C ALA A 25 5.61 -15.60 25.10
N PRO A 26 4.41 -15.72 24.50
CA PRO A 26 4.28 -16.23 23.15
C PRO A 26 5.10 -15.33 22.21
N PRO A 27 5.77 -15.89 21.19
CA PRO A 27 6.45 -15.08 20.20
C PRO A 27 5.42 -14.17 19.53
N VAL A 28 5.56 -12.86 19.74
CA VAL A 28 4.80 -11.87 18.98
C VAL A 28 5.43 -11.82 17.60
N ILE A 29 4.87 -12.58 16.67
CA ILE A 29 5.21 -12.44 15.25
C ILE A 29 4.62 -11.11 14.80
N LEU A 30 5.43 -10.05 14.84
CA LEU A 30 5.08 -8.77 14.25
C LEU A 30 5.21 -8.92 12.74
N GLY A 31 4.08 -9.12 12.06
CA GLY A 31 4.03 -9.02 10.60
C GLY A 31 4.37 -7.60 10.17
N GLU A 32 5.03 -7.46 9.02
CA GLU A 32 5.31 -6.15 8.44
C GLU A 32 3.98 -5.44 8.11
N PRO A 33 3.81 -4.17 8.53
CA PRO A 33 2.57 -3.46 8.31
C PRO A 33 2.33 -3.27 6.81
N VAL A 34 1.07 -3.33 6.37
CA VAL A 34 0.68 -3.18 4.96
C VAL A 34 -0.29 -2.02 4.75
N ILE A 35 -0.30 -1.46 3.54
CA ILE A 35 -1.31 -0.53 3.04
C ILE A 35 -2.20 -1.31 2.08
N THR A 36 -3.50 -1.39 2.35
CA THR A 36 -4.47 -2.08 1.50
C THR A 36 -5.62 -1.16 1.15
N PHE A 37 -6.11 -1.23 -0.08
CA PHE A 37 -7.31 -0.52 -0.51
C PHE A 37 -8.08 -1.31 -1.55
N PHE A 38 -9.36 -0.95 -1.70
CA PHE A 38 -10.29 -1.63 -2.60
C PHE A 38 -10.82 -0.66 -3.64
N LEU A 39 -10.85 -1.14 -4.88
CA LEU A 39 -11.43 -0.45 -6.02
C LEU A 39 -12.78 -1.10 -6.33
N GLN A 40 -13.87 -0.32 -6.25
CA GLN A 40 -15.22 -0.81 -6.50
C GLN A 40 -15.86 -0.13 -7.71
N PRO A 41 -16.67 -0.83 -8.51
CA PRO A 41 -17.32 -0.23 -9.66
C PRO A 41 -18.40 0.74 -9.18
N TYR A 42 -18.56 1.85 -9.89
CA TYR A 42 -19.62 2.82 -9.65
C TYR A 42 -20.36 3.19 -10.94
N PRO A 43 -21.71 3.20 -10.96
CA PRO A 43 -22.59 2.80 -9.86
C PRO A 43 -22.47 1.31 -9.51
N ILE A 44 -22.75 0.95 -8.25
CA ILE A 44 -22.82 -0.45 -7.81
C ILE A 44 -24.04 -1.05 -8.48
N GLU A 45 -23.83 -1.87 -9.52
CA GLU A 45 -24.93 -2.58 -10.17
C GLU A 45 -25.38 -3.72 -9.27
N SER A 46 -26.58 -3.61 -8.70
CA SER A 46 -27.25 -4.77 -8.11
C SER A 46 -27.66 -5.70 -9.25
N GLY A 47 -26.90 -6.77 -9.47
CA GLY A 47 -27.12 -7.72 -10.57
C GLY A 47 -28.48 -8.42 -10.60
N TYR A 48 -29.39 -8.14 -9.66
CA TYR A 48 -30.68 -8.83 -9.54
C TYR A 48 -31.79 -8.26 -10.44
N GLU A 49 -31.85 -6.94 -10.66
CA GLU A 49 -32.95 -6.35 -11.47
C GLU A 49 -32.78 -6.60 -12.98
N ASP A 50 -31.54 -6.60 -13.46
CA ASP A 50 -31.25 -6.73 -14.90
C ASP A 50 -31.33 -8.19 -15.38
N ILE A 51 -31.06 -9.17 -14.50
CA ILE A 51 -31.20 -10.60 -14.81
C ILE A 51 -32.67 -11.00 -14.94
N ALA A 52 -33.55 -10.51 -14.05
CA ALA A 52 -34.98 -10.83 -14.07
C ALA A 52 -35.66 -10.32 -15.36
N THR A 53 -35.32 -9.13 -15.83
CA THR A 53 -35.84 -8.55 -17.08
C THR A 53 -35.21 -9.19 -18.33
N THR A 54 -33.97 -9.67 -18.23
CA THR A 54 -33.24 -10.32 -19.33
C THR A 54 -33.66 -11.76 -19.56
N LEU A 55 -34.01 -12.51 -18.49
CA LEU A 55 -34.54 -13.89 -18.58
C LEU A 55 -35.86 -13.97 -19.37
N GLN A 56 -36.61 -12.87 -19.48
CA GLN A 56 -37.86 -12.81 -20.25
C GLN A 56 -37.65 -12.72 -21.77
N ARG A 57 -36.42 -12.59 -22.27
CA ARG A 57 -36.12 -12.42 -23.71
C ARG A 57 -35.17 -13.50 -24.26
N PRO A 58 -35.69 -14.63 -24.77
CA PRO A 58 -34.85 -15.68 -25.34
C PRO A 58 -34.02 -15.13 -26.53
N GLY A 59 -32.72 -15.44 -26.55
CA GLY A 59 -31.76 -15.01 -27.58
C GLY A 59 -30.86 -13.82 -27.23
N LYS A 60 -31.18 -13.02 -26.19
CA LYS A 60 -30.29 -11.91 -25.73
C LYS A 60 -29.32 -12.31 -24.61
N ILE A 61 -29.57 -13.45 -23.99
CA ILE A 61 -28.82 -13.98 -22.83
C ILE A 61 -27.33 -14.16 -23.15
N ALA A 62 -26.97 -14.73 -24.30
CA ALA A 62 -25.56 -14.98 -24.65
C ALA A 62 -24.76 -13.68 -24.88
N LYS A 63 -25.37 -12.66 -25.49
CA LYS A 63 -24.71 -11.38 -25.76
C LYS A 63 -24.55 -10.57 -24.48
N GLN A 64 -25.57 -10.53 -23.62
CA GLN A 64 -25.51 -9.80 -22.34
C GLN A 64 -24.65 -10.52 -21.29
N ALA A 65 -24.57 -11.85 -21.27
CA ALA A 65 -23.65 -12.57 -20.39
C ALA A 65 -22.18 -12.16 -20.65
N LEU A 66 -21.81 -11.94 -21.93
CA LEU A 66 -20.49 -11.42 -22.30
C LEU A 66 -20.29 -9.94 -21.92
N TYR A 67 -21.34 -9.12 -21.96
CA TYR A 67 -21.26 -7.71 -21.55
C TYR A 67 -21.26 -7.55 -20.02
N GLY A 68 -22.05 -8.32 -19.28
CA GLY A 68 -22.09 -8.33 -17.80
C GLY A 68 -20.80 -8.87 -17.19
N ALA A 69 -20.18 -9.89 -17.80
CA ALA A 69 -18.86 -10.36 -17.40
C ALA A 69 -17.74 -9.32 -17.59
N ARG A 70 -17.95 -8.31 -18.46
CA ARG A 70 -16.98 -7.22 -18.73
C ARG A 70 -17.28 -5.92 -18.00
N ASN A 71 -18.55 -5.64 -17.70
CA ASN A 71 -19.01 -4.38 -17.13
C ASN A 71 -19.25 -4.56 -15.63
N GLY A 72 -18.19 -4.49 -14.82
CA GLY A 72 -18.35 -4.56 -13.36
C GLY A 72 -17.08 -4.86 -12.60
N HIS A 73 -16.12 -5.54 -13.23
CA HIS A 73 -14.85 -5.81 -12.58
C HIS A 73 -13.97 -4.55 -12.52
N VAL A 74 -13.11 -4.46 -11.51
CA VAL A 74 -12.17 -3.35 -11.30
C VAL A 74 -10.72 -3.86 -11.19
N ASP A 75 -10.50 -5.06 -11.67
CA ASP A 75 -9.20 -5.71 -11.84
C ASP A 75 -8.36 -5.02 -12.93
N GLY A 76 -7.04 -5.14 -12.82
CA GLY A 76 -6.11 -4.64 -13.82
C GLY A 76 -5.80 -3.13 -13.74
N ILE A 77 -6.19 -2.46 -12.66
CA ILE A 77 -5.77 -1.07 -12.38
C ILE A 77 -4.45 -1.13 -11.63
N PHE A 78 -3.45 -0.45 -12.18
CA PHE A 78 -2.14 -0.38 -11.55
C PHE A 78 -2.09 0.75 -10.52
N ALA A 79 -1.26 0.53 -9.50
CA ALA A 79 -0.83 1.57 -8.58
C ALA A 79 0.66 1.40 -8.26
N SER A 80 1.31 2.50 -7.88
CA SER A 80 2.68 2.47 -7.38
C SER A 80 2.80 3.20 -6.05
N TYR A 81 3.72 2.73 -5.23
CA TYR A 81 4.03 3.31 -3.94
C TYR A 81 5.47 2.94 -3.57
N ARG A 82 6.32 3.94 -3.30
CA ARG A 82 7.73 3.75 -2.86
C ARG A 82 8.55 2.71 -3.64
N GLY A 83 8.42 2.69 -4.97
CA GLY A 83 9.18 1.75 -5.79
C GLY A 83 8.58 0.33 -5.85
N PHE A 84 7.37 0.14 -5.34
CA PHE A 84 6.53 -1.00 -5.65
C PHE A 84 5.53 -0.63 -6.75
N LEU A 85 5.20 -1.60 -7.59
CA LEU A 85 4.17 -1.50 -8.63
C LEU A 85 3.27 -2.72 -8.51
N GLU A 86 2.00 -2.49 -8.20
CA GLU A 86 1.01 -3.54 -8.00
C GLU A 86 -0.18 -3.33 -8.93
N VAL A 87 -0.96 -4.39 -9.11
CA VAL A 87 -2.17 -4.40 -9.94
C VAL A 87 -3.35 -4.89 -9.13
N SER A 88 -4.53 -4.30 -9.34
CA SER A 88 -5.73 -4.75 -8.67
C SER A 88 -6.13 -6.16 -9.10
N ASP A 89 -6.45 -6.98 -8.10
CA ASP A 89 -6.94 -8.34 -8.29
C ASP A 89 -8.43 -8.37 -8.72
N GLU A 90 -8.99 -9.58 -8.79
CA GLU A 90 -10.39 -9.81 -9.17
C GLU A 90 -11.41 -9.12 -8.24
N LEU A 91 -11.02 -8.85 -6.99
CA LEU A 91 -11.82 -8.14 -5.99
C LEU A 91 -11.55 -6.63 -5.98
N GLY A 92 -10.67 -6.15 -6.86
CA GLY A 92 -10.24 -4.76 -6.90
C GLY A 92 -9.27 -4.40 -5.76
N GLN A 93 -8.72 -5.38 -5.04
CA GLN A 93 -7.79 -5.15 -3.94
C GLN A 93 -6.39 -4.87 -4.47
N ILE A 94 -5.72 -3.89 -3.86
CA ILE A 94 -4.28 -3.64 -4.02
C ILE A 94 -3.65 -3.57 -2.63
N SER A 95 -2.47 -4.15 -2.45
CA SER A 95 -1.74 -4.12 -1.18
C SER A 95 -0.25 -3.83 -1.37
N PHE A 96 0.31 -2.98 -0.52
CA PHE A 96 1.73 -2.61 -0.51
C PHE A 96 2.33 -2.81 0.88
N PRO A 97 3.64 -3.09 1.00
CA PRO A 97 4.34 -2.98 2.27
C PRO A 97 4.34 -1.52 2.74
N ARG A 98 4.06 -1.29 4.03
CA ARG A 98 4.01 0.06 4.60
C ARG A 98 5.41 0.49 5.05
N GLU A 99 6.10 1.18 4.15
CA GLU A 99 7.45 1.72 4.38
C GLU A 99 7.49 3.07 5.13
N HIS A 100 6.38 3.56 5.70
CA HIS A 100 6.35 4.85 6.41
C HIS A 100 5.57 4.76 7.74
N GLU A 101 6.03 5.51 8.75
CA GLU A 101 5.40 5.54 10.08
C GLU A 101 4.25 6.55 10.20
N LYS A 102 4.25 7.60 9.36
CA LYS A 102 3.24 8.66 9.38
C LYS A 102 1.81 8.08 9.29
N PRO A 103 0.82 8.68 9.98
CA PRO A 103 -0.56 8.22 9.94
C PRO A 103 -1.32 8.65 8.68
N GLY A 104 -0.70 9.48 7.82
CA GLY A 104 -1.32 10.00 6.61
C GLY A 104 -0.55 9.66 5.35
N LEU A 105 -1.29 9.47 4.27
CA LEU A 105 -0.81 9.03 2.97
C LEU A 105 -1.36 9.96 1.87
N PRO A 106 -0.50 10.64 1.10
CA PRO A 106 -0.94 11.31 -0.11
C PRO A 106 -1.32 10.28 -1.17
N ILE A 107 -2.45 10.51 -1.83
CA ILE A 107 -3.00 9.65 -2.90
C ILE A 107 -3.14 10.51 -4.15
N LEU A 108 -2.49 10.10 -5.24
CA LEU A 108 -2.52 10.78 -6.53
C LEU A 108 -3.25 9.90 -7.55
N PHE A 109 -4.25 10.47 -8.21
CA PHE A 109 -4.89 9.86 -9.37
C PHE A 109 -4.44 10.58 -10.64
N THR A 110 -3.81 9.85 -11.55
CA THR A 110 -3.39 10.33 -12.86
C THR A 110 -3.32 9.16 -13.83
N ASP A 111 -3.43 9.39 -15.14
CA ASP A 111 -3.13 8.36 -16.13
C ASP A 111 -1.68 8.34 -16.61
N LYS A 112 -0.90 9.38 -16.32
CA LYS A 112 0.48 9.49 -16.76
C LYS A 112 1.35 10.25 -15.74
N ILE A 113 2.57 9.78 -15.57
CA ILE A 113 3.61 10.38 -14.73
C ILE A 113 5.00 10.12 -15.34
N THR A 114 6.02 10.91 -15.03
CA THR A 114 7.37 10.66 -15.55
C THR A 114 8.31 10.39 -14.37
N PRO A 115 9.05 9.27 -14.37
CA PRO A 115 10.12 9.09 -13.40
C PRO A 115 11.29 9.99 -13.77
N ILE A 116 11.81 10.73 -12.80
CA ILE A 116 13.07 11.44 -12.93
C ILE A 116 14.15 10.57 -12.31
N MET A 117 15.06 10.10 -13.17
CA MET A 117 16.13 9.19 -12.78
C MET A 117 17.31 9.96 -12.20
N MET A 118 18.00 9.39 -11.21
CA MET A 118 19.33 9.84 -10.80
C MET A 118 20.38 9.22 -11.74
N ALA A 119 21.19 8.29 -11.21
CA ALA A 119 22.14 7.48 -11.96
C ALA A 119 21.66 6.03 -11.99
N GLY A 120 21.80 5.37 -13.15
CA GLY A 120 21.31 4.01 -13.34
C GLY A 120 19.78 3.94 -13.29
N ASN A 121 19.25 2.94 -12.59
CA ASN A 121 17.81 2.65 -12.51
C ASN A 121 17.14 3.18 -11.23
N THR A 122 17.77 4.15 -10.55
CA THR A 122 17.21 4.74 -9.32
C THR A 122 16.32 5.93 -9.63
N VAL A 123 15.04 5.84 -9.27
CA VAL A 123 14.07 6.94 -9.36
C VAL A 123 14.34 7.96 -8.24
N HIS A 124 14.64 9.19 -8.60
CA HIS A 124 14.79 10.31 -7.66
C HIS A 124 13.43 10.78 -7.13
N HIS A 125 12.50 11.02 -8.06
CA HIS A 125 11.14 11.47 -7.79
C HIS A 125 10.28 11.26 -9.05
N TRP A 126 8.99 11.53 -8.90
CA TRP A 126 8.04 11.50 -9.99
C TRP A 126 7.64 12.94 -10.37
N GLU A 127 7.40 13.17 -11.66
CA GLU A 127 6.88 14.44 -12.16
C GLU A 127 5.56 14.24 -12.89
N LEU A 128 4.58 15.12 -12.62
CA LEU A 128 3.37 15.22 -13.41
C LEU A 128 3.71 15.75 -14.81
N VAL A 129 3.21 15.06 -15.83
CA VAL A 129 3.33 15.53 -17.21
C VAL A 129 2.41 16.74 -17.39
N GLN A 130 2.91 17.81 -18.00
CA GLN A 130 2.13 19.01 -18.28
C GLN A 130 0.83 18.66 -19.04
N ASP A 131 -0.25 19.36 -18.72
CA ASP A 131 -1.59 19.18 -19.29
C ASP A 131 -2.22 17.79 -19.06
N THR A 132 -1.63 16.97 -18.19
CA THR A 132 -2.21 15.68 -17.82
C THR A 132 -3.20 15.86 -16.67
N PRO A 133 -4.44 15.37 -16.81
CA PRO A 133 -5.41 15.44 -15.72
C PRO A 133 -4.91 14.68 -14.49
N ALA A 134 -4.74 15.39 -13.38
CA ALA A 134 -4.37 14.83 -12.09
C ALA A 134 -5.26 15.39 -10.97
N VAL A 135 -5.49 14.59 -9.92
CA VAL A 135 -6.10 15.04 -8.67
C VAL A 135 -5.41 14.36 -7.51
N GLN A 136 -5.21 15.08 -6.41
CA GLN A 136 -4.52 14.58 -5.23
C GLN A 136 -5.40 14.71 -4.00
N TYR A 137 -5.35 13.69 -3.16
CA TYR A 137 -6.02 13.61 -1.88
C TYR A 137 -5.00 13.33 -0.79
N TYR A 138 -5.36 13.67 0.44
CA TYR A 138 -4.63 13.28 1.63
C TYR A 138 -5.57 12.51 2.54
N ALA A 139 -5.25 11.24 2.78
CA ALA A 139 -5.97 10.38 3.72
C ALA A 139 -5.15 10.31 5.01
N GLU A 140 -5.71 10.81 6.11
CA GLU A 140 -5.05 10.85 7.42
C GLU A 140 -5.83 10.06 8.45
N ARG A 141 -5.14 9.17 9.17
CA ARG A 141 -5.75 8.46 10.30
C ARG A 141 -5.66 9.34 11.55
N ILE A 142 -6.81 9.82 12.00
CA ILE A 142 -6.96 10.61 13.22
C ILE A 142 -7.62 9.75 14.32
N GLN A 143 -7.40 10.10 15.58
CA GLN A 143 -8.14 9.52 16.69
C GLN A 143 -9.15 10.55 17.20
N ASP A 144 -10.41 10.13 17.32
CA ASP A 144 -11.45 10.99 17.87
C ASP A 144 -11.29 11.12 19.39
N ASP A 145 -11.26 12.36 19.90
CA ASP A 145 -10.99 12.61 21.32
C ASP A 145 -12.10 12.13 22.25
N THR A 146 -13.34 12.04 21.76
CA THR A 146 -14.52 11.69 22.56
C THR A 146 -14.73 10.17 22.59
N THR A 147 -14.71 9.55 21.42
CA THR A 147 -14.99 8.11 21.27
C THR A 147 -13.74 7.24 21.36
N LYS A 148 -12.54 7.85 21.28
CA LYS A 148 -11.23 7.18 21.20
C LYS A 148 -11.10 6.23 20.01
N GLN A 149 -12.02 6.29 19.06
CA GLN A 149 -11.99 5.49 17.84
C GLN A 149 -11.06 6.12 16.80
N TYR A 150 -10.49 5.27 15.94
CA TYR A 150 -9.71 5.74 14.80
C TYR A 150 -10.62 6.02 13.62
N LEU A 151 -10.41 7.17 12.98
CA LEU A 151 -11.13 7.62 11.80
C LEU A 151 -10.12 7.92 10.69
N TRP A 152 -10.50 7.62 9.45
CA TRP A 152 -9.89 8.27 8.29
C TRP A 152 -10.51 9.64 8.12
N ASN A 153 -9.68 10.63 7.82
CA ASN A 153 -10.07 11.93 7.31
C ASN A 153 -9.47 12.11 5.93
N VAL A 154 -10.31 12.12 4.90
CA VAL A 154 -9.91 12.26 3.50
C VAL A 154 -10.28 13.65 3.02
N LYS A 155 -9.30 14.37 2.49
CA LYS A 155 -9.50 15.70 1.89
C LYS A 155 -8.80 15.81 0.55
N GLN A 156 -9.43 16.46 -0.41
CA GLN A 156 -8.73 16.88 -1.62
C GLN A 156 -7.68 17.96 -1.27
N ILE A 157 -6.49 17.85 -1.85
CA ILE A 157 -5.42 18.84 -1.70
C ILE A 157 -4.99 19.38 -3.06
N SER A 158 -4.36 20.55 -3.07
CA SER A 158 -3.77 21.11 -4.29
C SER A 158 -2.63 20.23 -4.80
N LEU A 159 -2.50 20.14 -6.11
CA LEU A 159 -1.34 19.53 -6.76
C LEU A 159 -0.05 20.30 -6.39
N PRO A 160 1.12 19.64 -6.39
CA PRO A 160 2.39 20.30 -6.13
C PRO A 160 2.69 21.35 -7.21
N GLU A 161 3.06 22.57 -6.79
CA GLU A 161 3.30 23.71 -7.70
C GLU A 161 4.40 23.45 -8.74
N ASN A 162 5.39 22.65 -8.37
CA ASN A 162 6.51 22.28 -9.23
C ASN A 162 6.30 20.97 -10.00
N ASN A 163 5.07 20.44 -10.02
CA ASN A 163 4.73 19.13 -10.60
C ASN A 163 5.48 17.94 -9.98
N ARG A 164 6.26 18.13 -8.91
CA ARG A 164 7.06 17.10 -8.28
C ARG A 164 6.23 16.35 -7.25
N VAL A 165 6.05 15.06 -7.51
CA VAL A 165 5.32 14.13 -6.65
C VAL A 165 6.31 13.41 -5.75
N ALA A 166 6.01 13.41 -4.44
CA ALA A 166 6.86 12.77 -3.43
C ALA A 166 6.83 11.23 -3.56
N LEU A 167 7.94 10.57 -3.25
CA LEU A 167 8.07 9.10 -3.38
C LEU A 167 7.15 8.31 -2.44
N ASP A 168 6.71 8.93 -1.34
CA ASP A 168 5.74 8.38 -0.39
C ASP A 168 4.28 8.61 -0.80
N THR A 169 4.03 9.14 -2.01
CA THR A 169 2.69 9.25 -2.59
C THR A 169 2.26 7.91 -3.20
N LEU A 170 1.07 7.45 -2.83
CA LEU A 170 0.38 6.36 -3.50
C LEU A 170 -0.17 6.88 -4.83
N ILE A 171 0.36 6.39 -5.94
CA ILE A 171 -0.05 6.81 -7.29
C ILE A 171 -0.95 5.73 -7.87
N ILE A 172 -2.19 6.07 -8.23
CA ILE A 172 -3.15 5.16 -8.84
C ILE A 172 -3.34 5.59 -10.30
N PHE A 173 -3.08 4.67 -11.23
CA PHE A 173 -3.02 4.95 -12.66
C PHE A 173 -4.41 5.02 -13.32
N VAL A 174 -5.25 5.94 -12.86
CA VAL A 174 -6.62 6.17 -13.33
C VAL A 174 -6.85 7.64 -13.70
N LYS A 175 -7.65 7.90 -14.75
CA LYS A 175 -8.01 9.29 -15.08
C LYS A 175 -8.86 9.86 -13.94
N PRO A 176 -8.57 11.05 -13.41
CA PRO A 176 -9.35 11.66 -12.31
C PRO A 176 -10.85 11.64 -12.52
N LYS A 177 -11.32 11.95 -13.73
CA LYS A 177 -12.74 11.97 -14.08
C LYS A 177 -13.47 10.63 -13.88
N ASN A 178 -12.73 9.52 -13.89
CA ASN A 178 -13.24 8.16 -13.74
C ASN A 178 -13.13 7.64 -12.31
N VAL A 179 -12.71 8.47 -11.35
CA VAL A 179 -12.55 8.09 -9.95
C VAL A 179 -13.49 8.92 -9.08
N SER A 180 -13.87 8.34 -7.95
CA SER A 180 -14.53 9.03 -6.84
C SER A 180 -14.02 8.42 -5.55
N ILE A 181 -13.52 9.24 -4.64
CA ILE A 181 -13.12 8.83 -3.29
C ILE A 181 -14.08 9.49 -2.30
N PRO A 182 -14.58 8.79 -1.26
CA PRO A 182 -15.39 9.43 -0.24
C PRO A 182 -14.52 10.40 0.56
N GLU A 183 -14.86 11.69 0.50
CA GLU A 183 -14.23 12.73 1.31
C GLU A 183 -14.89 12.84 2.68
N GLY A 184 -14.17 13.39 3.65
CA GLY A 184 -14.61 13.53 5.03
C GLY A 184 -14.15 12.38 5.92
N VAL A 185 -14.95 12.09 6.95
CA VAL A 185 -14.59 11.14 8.00
C VAL A 185 -15.24 9.77 7.81
N SER A 186 -14.47 8.70 7.98
CA SER A 186 -14.97 7.32 7.97
C SER A 186 -14.29 6.46 9.02
N LEU A 187 -15.00 5.51 9.61
CA LEU A 187 -14.45 4.59 10.60
C LEU A 187 -13.27 3.77 10.03
N THR A 188 -12.26 3.52 10.86
CA THR A 188 -11.14 2.64 10.50
C THR A 188 -10.67 1.82 11.71
N SER A 189 -9.78 0.88 11.46
CA SER A 189 -9.20 0.03 12.50
C SER A 189 -8.00 0.68 13.18
N SER A 190 -7.73 0.27 14.42
CA SER A 190 -6.50 0.62 15.16
C SER A 190 -5.28 -0.19 14.72
N SER A 191 -5.41 -1.04 13.69
CA SER A 191 -4.34 -1.93 13.23
C SER A 191 -3.14 -1.14 12.71
N PRO A 192 -1.90 -1.65 12.86
CA PRO A 192 -0.75 -1.12 12.13
C PRO A 192 -0.94 -1.13 10.61
N ASN A 193 -1.78 -2.05 10.11
CA ASN A 193 -2.18 -2.11 8.70
C ASN A 193 -3.13 -0.95 8.36
N LEU A 194 -2.81 -0.22 7.31
CA LEU A 194 -3.63 0.87 6.81
C LEU A 194 -4.60 0.33 5.76
N ILE A 195 -5.86 0.15 6.15
CA ILE A 195 -6.94 -0.16 5.20
C ILE A 195 -7.55 1.18 4.77
N LEU A 196 -7.20 1.67 3.59
CA LEU A 196 -7.69 2.96 3.09
C LEU A 196 -9.20 2.87 2.76
N PRO A 197 -9.91 4.02 2.75
CA PRO A 197 -11.29 4.06 2.29
C PRO A 197 -11.43 3.52 0.87
N THR A 198 -12.56 2.86 0.60
CA THR A 198 -12.88 2.32 -0.72
C THR A 198 -12.90 3.41 -1.78
N ILE A 199 -12.23 3.14 -2.91
CA ILE A 199 -12.17 4.04 -4.05
C ILE A 199 -13.14 3.53 -5.12
N TYR A 200 -14.00 4.41 -5.62
CA TYR A 200 -15.01 4.08 -6.61
C TYR A 200 -14.53 4.42 -8.02
N ILE A 201 -14.60 3.43 -8.92
CA ILE A 201 -14.22 3.57 -10.32
C ILE A 201 -15.48 3.67 -11.18
N LYS A 202 -15.66 4.83 -11.82
CA LYS A 202 -16.77 5.09 -12.73
C LYS A 202 -16.61 4.27 -14.01
N LYS A 203 -17.74 3.85 -14.59
CA LYS A 203 -17.78 3.15 -15.89
C LYS A 203 -16.95 3.87 -16.96
N GLY A 204 -16.27 3.10 -17.81
CA GLY A 204 -15.48 3.63 -18.93
C GLY A 204 -13.99 3.87 -18.63
N ALA A 205 -13.48 3.37 -17.51
CA ALA A 205 -12.04 3.27 -17.28
C ALA A 205 -11.43 2.23 -18.24
N LYS A 206 -10.93 2.68 -19.40
CA LYS A 206 -10.21 1.82 -20.36
C LYS A 206 -8.92 1.31 -19.72
N ARG A 207 -8.80 -0.02 -19.59
CA ARG A 207 -7.67 -0.72 -18.94
C ARG A 207 -6.47 -0.87 -19.88
N THR A 208 -6.72 -1.22 -21.14
CA THR A 208 -5.71 -1.64 -22.12
C THR A 208 -4.72 -0.54 -22.50
N ASP A 209 -5.18 0.71 -22.56
CA ASP A 209 -4.37 1.81 -23.09
C ASP A 209 -3.22 2.18 -22.13
N LYS A 210 -3.28 1.75 -20.87
CA LYS A 210 -2.32 2.10 -19.81
C LYS A 210 -1.30 1.01 -19.55
N THR A 211 -1.67 -0.24 -19.84
CA THR A 211 -0.79 -1.39 -19.61
C THR A 211 0.53 -1.24 -20.34
N LEU A 212 0.54 -0.79 -21.59
CA LEU A 212 1.78 -0.60 -22.37
C LEU A 212 2.70 0.45 -21.74
N TYR A 213 2.15 1.59 -21.34
CA TYR A 213 2.91 2.65 -20.68
C TYR A 213 3.50 2.16 -19.33
N LEU A 214 2.74 1.38 -18.57
CA LEU A 214 3.21 0.84 -17.29
C LEU A 214 4.18 -0.32 -17.43
N LEU A 215 4.05 -1.14 -18.47
CA LEU A 215 5.04 -2.15 -18.84
C LEU A 215 6.40 -1.47 -19.13
N ASN A 216 6.38 -0.31 -19.77
CA ASN A 216 7.60 0.49 -19.97
C ASN A 216 8.17 1.01 -18.65
N LEU A 217 7.40 1.12 -17.57
CA LEU A 217 7.91 1.52 -16.25
C LEU A 217 8.28 0.32 -15.37
N LYS A 218 7.81 -0.90 -15.67
CA LYS A 218 8.02 -2.10 -14.85
C LYS A 218 9.49 -2.38 -14.53
N HIS A 219 10.39 -2.09 -15.47
CA HIS A 219 11.82 -2.30 -15.28
C HIS A 219 12.42 -1.45 -14.13
N LEU A 220 11.78 -0.32 -13.79
CA LEU A 220 12.20 0.56 -12.68
C LEU A 220 11.83 0.00 -11.30
N PHE A 221 10.98 -1.03 -11.26
CA PHE A 221 10.46 -1.65 -10.04
C PHE A 221 11.00 -3.07 -9.84
N SER A 222 11.98 -3.49 -10.63
CA SER A 222 12.60 -4.81 -10.51
C SER A 222 13.67 -4.81 -9.40
N PRO A 223 13.79 -5.89 -8.60
CA PRO A 223 14.86 -6.01 -7.62
C PRO A 223 16.22 -5.83 -8.30
N ILE A 224 17.09 -5.00 -7.74
CA ILE A 224 18.47 -4.88 -8.22
C ILE A 224 19.17 -6.19 -7.89
N HIS A 225 19.36 -7.06 -8.89
CA HIS A 225 20.26 -8.20 -8.74
C HIS A 225 21.67 -7.66 -8.53
N GLN A 226 22.14 -7.65 -7.28
CA GLN A 226 23.53 -7.33 -6.98
C GLN A 226 24.41 -8.40 -7.64
N LEU A 227 24.98 -8.07 -8.80
CA LEU A 227 26.05 -8.86 -9.38
C LEU A 227 27.24 -8.74 -8.43
N HIS A 228 27.43 -9.73 -7.56
CA HIS A 228 28.59 -9.80 -6.69
C HIS A 228 29.87 -9.76 -7.53
N SER A 229 30.54 -8.61 -7.57
CA SER A 229 31.92 -8.54 -8.04
C SER A 229 32.83 -8.85 -6.85
N LYS A 230 33.33 -10.09 -6.80
CA LYS A 230 34.43 -10.44 -5.90
C LYS A 230 35.68 -9.71 -6.41
N LYS A 231 35.98 -8.52 -5.87
CA LYS A 231 37.32 -7.94 -6.03
C LYS A 231 38.30 -8.89 -5.35
N THR A 232 39.21 -9.41 -6.15
CA THR A 232 40.21 -10.40 -5.80
C THR A 232 41.02 -9.97 -4.57
N ASP A 233 41.06 -10.81 -3.54
CA ASP A 233 42.02 -10.75 -2.44
C ASP A 233 43.45 -10.90 -2.98
N ARG A 234 44.12 -9.81 -3.35
CA ARG A 234 45.58 -9.77 -3.51
C ARG A 234 46.14 -8.41 -3.11
N TYR A 235 46.78 -8.37 -1.95
CA TYR A 235 47.84 -7.40 -1.69
C TYR A 235 49.07 -7.85 -2.50
N THR A 236 49.23 -7.33 -3.71
CA THR A 236 50.52 -7.32 -4.39
C THR A 236 51.14 -5.95 -4.17
N THR A 237 52.04 -5.88 -3.18
CA THR A 237 53.01 -4.80 -3.03
C THR A 237 53.91 -4.84 -4.26
N HIS A 238 53.64 -4.00 -5.25
CA HIS A 238 54.63 -3.71 -6.28
C HIS A 238 55.48 -2.53 -5.78
N LEU A 239 56.70 -2.86 -5.36
CA LEU A 239 57.79 -1.89 -5.28
C LEU A 239 58.17 -1.49 -6.71
N GLU A 240 58.08 -0.19 -6.98
CA GLU A 240 58.52 0.43 -8.21
C GLU A 240 60.03 0.27 -8.43
N LYS A 241 60.41 -0.04 -9.67
CA LYS A 241 61.48 0.64 -10.39
C LYS A 241 61.02 0.88 -11.82
#